data_AF-A0A921N038-F1
#
_entry.id   AF-A0A921N038-F1
#
_cell.length_a   1.000
_cell.length_b   1.000
_cell.length_c   1.000
_cell.angle_alpha   90.00
_cell.angle_beta   90.00
_cell.angle_gamma   90.00
#
_symmetry.space_group_name_H-M   'P 1'
#
loop_
_entity.id
_entity.type
_entity.pdbx_description
1 polymer ?
#
loop_
_entity_poly.entity_id
_entity_poly.type
_entity_poly.pdbx_seq_one_letter_code
_entity_poly.pdbx_strand_id
1 'polypeptide(L)' 'MASITDKIEAFIKNLMDSDNSIKIKRNELAILFNCAPSQINYVLMTRFTIDKRYYIDSKKVEEDIYRLRRLI' A
#
# COMPACT_ATOMS: atom_id res chain seq x y z
N MET A 1 -12.41 -13.49 -11.80
CA MET A 1 -12.60 -12.11 -11.32
C MET A 1 -11.38 -11.70 -10.51
N ALA A 2 -10.76 -10.56 -10.82
CA ALA A 2 -9.75 -9.99 -9.92
C ALA A 2 -10.46 -9.40 -8.69
N SER A 3 -10.00 -9.75 -7.48
CA SER A 3 -10.54 -9.22 -6.24
C SER A 3 -10.13 -7.75 -6.06
N ILE A 4 -10.82 -7.01 -5.19
CA ILE A 4 -10.43 -5.63 -4.87
C ILE A 4 -9.00 -5.55 -4.33
N THR A 5 -8.56 -6.58 -3.58
CA THR A 5 -7.19 -6.72 -3.09
C THR A 5 -6.19 -6.76 -4.23
N ASP A 6 -6.46 -7.54 -5.27
CA ASP A 6 -5.53 -7.67 -6.41
C ASP A 6 -5.42 -6.34 -7.19
N LYS A 7 -6.54 -5.60 -7.29
CA LYS A 7 -6.57 -4.27 -7.92
C LYS A 7 -5.74 -3.25 -7.13
N ILE A 8 -5.88 -3.21 -5.81
CA ILE A 8 -5.10 -2.32 -4.93
C ILE A 8 -3.61 -2.68 -5.01
N GLU A 9 -3.28 -3.97 -4.96
CA GLU A 9 -1.89 -4.43 -5.08
C GLU A 9 -1.25 -4.00 -6.40
N ALA A 10 -1.92 -4.26 -7.53
CA ALA A 10 -1.43 -3.88 -8.85
C ALA A 10 -1.24 -2.36 -8.96
N PHE A 11 -2.17 -1.57 -8.43
CA PHE A 11 -2.08 -0.12 -8.43
C PHE A 11 -0.85 0.37 -7.65
N ILE A 12 -0.64 -0.13 -6.43
CA ILE A 12 0.52 0.24 -5.60
C ILE A 12 1.83 -0.17 -6.27
N LYS A 13 1.88 -1.34 -6.91
CA LYS A 13 3.06 -1.79 -7.68
C LYS A 13 3.35 -0.87 -8.87
N ASN A 14 2.33 -0.48 -9.63
CA ASN A 14 2.49 0.47 -10.75
C ASN A 14 3.01 1.83 -10.27
N LEU A 15 2.58 2.30 -9.08
CA LEU A 15 3.13 3.53 -8.49
C LEU A 15 4.63 3.40 -8.16
N MET A 16 5.12 2.19 -7.88
CA MET A 16 6.53 1.91 -7.58
C MET A 16 7.40 1.65 -8.81
N ASP A 17 6.83 1.53 -10.01
CA ASP A 17 7.63 1.26 -11.20
C ASP A 17 8.58 2.42 -11.52
N SER A 18 8.18 3.65 -11.18
CA SER A 18 9.01 4.85 -11.34
C SER A 18 10.01 5.04 -10.19
N ASP A 19 9.71 4.56 -8.99
CA ASP A 19 10.48 4.82 -7.77
C ASP A 19 10.44 3.66 -6.79
N ASN A 20 11.60 3.32 -6.21
CA ASN A 20 11.69 2.27 -5.19
C ASN A 20 11.05 2.68 -3.84
N SER A 21 10.60 3.91 -3.67
CA SER A 21 9.90 4.38 -2.47
C SER A 21 8.73 5.27 -2.85
N ILE A 22 7.54 4.94 -2.35
CA ILE A 22 6.35 5.76 -2.51
C ILE A 22 5.75 6.14 -1.15
N LYS A 23 4.98 7.22 -1.14
CA LYS A 23 4.14 7.61 0.00
C LYS A 23 2.70 7.46 -0.43
N ILE A 24 1.89 6.80 0.40
CA ILE A 24 0.47 6.61 0.14
C ILE A 24 -0.33 7.03 1.36
N LYS A 25 -1.54 7.53 1.14
CA LYS A 25 -2.52 7.76 2.19
C LYS A 25 -3.60 6.69 2.12
N ARG A 26 -3.86 6.04 3.24
CA ARG A 26 -4.78 4.90 3.29
C ARG A 26 -6.23 5.32 3.02
N ASN A 27 -6.66 6.45 3.57
CA ASN A 27 -7.98 7.01 3.39
C ASN A 27 -8.21 7.46 1.94
N GLU A 28 -7.20 8.06 1.29
CA GLU A 28 -7.30 8.43 -0.13
C GLU A 28 -7.46 7.19 -1.02
N LEU A 29 -6.67 6.14 -0.77
CA LEU A 29 -6.82 4.86 -1.46
C LEU A 29 -8.19 4.22 -1.18
N ALA A 30 -8.65 4.25 0.07
CA ALA A 30 -9.94 3.70 0.46
C ALA A 30 -11.09 4.38 -0.28
N ILE A 31 -11.05 5.72 -0.40
CA ILE A 31 -12.02 6.50 -1.19
C ILE A 31 -11.92 6.15 -2.68
N LEU A 32 -10.71 6.10 -3.24
CA LEU A 32 -10.47 5.80 -4.65
C LEU A 32 -11.02 4.42 -5.06
N PHE A 33 -10.83 3.42 -4.22
CA PHE A 33 -11.30 2.05 -4.45
C PHE A 33 -12.72 1.78 -3.91
N ASN A 34 -13.37 2.79 -3.33
CA ASN A 34 -14.67 2.68 -2.67
C ASN A 34 -14.74 1.53 -1.66
N CYS A 35 -13.73 1.44 -0.78
CA CYS A 35 -13.61 0.40 0.24
C CYS A 35 -13.29 0.98 1.62
N ALA A 36 -13.38 0.15 2.67
CA ALA A 36 -12.98 0.56 4.00
C ALA A 36 -11.45 0.75 4.12
N PRO A 37 -10.94 1.67 4.96
CA PRO A 37 -9.49 1.82 5.21
C PRO A 37 -8.83 0.53 5.72
N SER A 38 -9.57 -0.30 6.44
CA SER A 38 -9.11 -1.62 6.89
C SER A 38 -8.73 -2.54 5.72
N GLN A 39 -9.42 -2.43 4.58
CA GLN A 39 -9.10 -3.20 3.38
C GLN A 39 -7.71 -2.83 2.86
N ILE A 40 -7.39 -1.54 2.79
CA ILE A 40 -6.06 -1.08 2.38
C ILE A 40 -5.00 -1.59 3.35
N ASN A 41 -5.25 -1.51 4.66
CA ASN A 41 -4.32 -2.03 5.66
C ASN A 41 -4.09 -3.54 5.51
N TYR A 42 -5.16 -4.30 5.23
CA TYR A 42 -5.06 -5.73 4.95
C TYR A 42 -4.18 -6.01 3.72
N VAL A 43 -4.35 -5.25 2.62
CA VAL A 43 -3.51 -5.38 1.44
C VAL A 43 -2.04 -5.07 1.77
N LEU A 44 -1.78 -3.96 2.45
CA LEU A 44 -0.44 -3.56 2.86
C LEU A 44 0.25 -4.66 3.69
N MET A 45 -0.43 -5.16 4.73
CA MET A 45 0.13 -6.15 5.65
C MET A 45 0.31 -7.55 5.04
N THR A 46 -0.44 -7.92 3.99
CA THR A 46 -0.40 -9.28 3.40
C THR A 46 0.33 -9.36 2.06
N ARG A 47 0.42 -8.25 1.32
CA ARG A 47 1.04 -8.18 0.00
C ARG A 47 2.40 -7.50 0.01
N PHE A 48 2.63 -6.56 0.92
CA PHE A 48 3.85 -5.76 0.99
C PHE A 48 4.63 -6.08 2.27
N THR A 49 5.08 -7.33 2.37
CA THR A 49 5.85 -7.85 3.50
C THR A 49 7.36 -7.83 3.21
N ILE A 50 8.16 -7.95 4.28
CA ILE A 50 9.61 -8.04 4.20
C ILE A 50 10.04 -9.24 3.35
N ASP A 51 9.38 -10.40 3.49
CA ASP A 51 9.63 -11.60 2.69
C ASP A 51 9.45 -11.36 1.19
N LYS A 52 8.51 -10.48 0.82
CA LYS A 52 8.25 -10.06 -0.56
C LYS A 52 9.11 -8.88 -1.00
N ARG A 53 10.16 -8.55 -0.24
CA ARG A 53 11.08 -7.42 -0.51
C ARG A 53 10.41 -6.05 -0.41
N TYR A 54 9.45 -5.89 0.50
CA TYR A 54 8.85 -4.59 0.80
C TYR A 54 9.00 -4.23 2.27
N TYR A 55 9.28 -2.96 2.53
CA TYR A 55 9.32 -2.39 3.87
C TYR A 55 8.29 -1.27 3.98
N ILE A 56 7.49 -1.30 5.03
CA ILE A 56 6.46 -0.31 5.33
C ILE A 56 6.90 0.47 6.55
N ASP A 57 7.12 1.77 6.37
CA ASP A 57 7.37 2.71 7.44
C ASP A 57 6.05 3.41 7.79
N SER A 58 5.45 3.04 8.92
CA SER A 58 4.28 3.71 9.48
C SER A 58 4.73 4.66 10.57
N LYS A 59 4.64 5.97 10.34
CA LYS A 59 4.87 6.95 11.41
C LYS A 59 3.69 6.89 12.36
N LYS A 60 3.91 6.39 13.59
CA LYS A 60 2.86 6.06 14.57
C LYS A 60 2.15 7.28 15.20
N VAL A 61 2.48 8.51 14.79
CA VAL A 61 2.13 9.70 15.57
C VAL A 61 1.29 10.71 14.82
N GLU A 62 1.49 10.93 13.52
CA GLU A 62 0.69 11.90 12.77
C GLU A 62 0.51 11.48 11.31
N GLU A 63 -0.75 11.54 10.90
CA GLU A 63 -1.26 11.45 9.54
C GLU A 63 -1.16 10.06 8.90
N ASP A 64 -2.27 9.67 8.28
CA ASP A 64 -2.63 8.41 7.65
C ASP A 64 -1.74 8.01 6.43
N ILE A 65 -0.45 8.34 6.51
CA ILE A 65 0.59 8.25 5.49
C ILE A 65 1.49 7.05 5.78
N TYR A 66 1.56 6.15 4.82
CA TYR A 66 2.48 5.02 4.82
C TYR A 66 3.58 5.29 3.80
N ARG A 67 4.83 5.11 4.21
CA ARG A 67 5.96 5.10 3.27
C ARG A 67 6.33 3.66 2.96
N LEU A 68 6.05 3.25 1.74
CA LEU A 68 6.42 1.94 1.23
C LEU A 68 7.76 2.03 0.51
N ARG A 69 8.66 1.08 0.76
CA ARG A 69 9.94 0.94 0.05
C ARG A 69 10.11 -0.47 -0.47
N ARG A 70 10.58 -0.61 -1.71
CA ARG A 70 11.05 -1.87 -2.28
C ARG A 70 12.52 -2.07 -1.86
N LEU A 71 12.81 -3.20 -1.24
CA LEU A 71 14.14 -3.65 -0.89
C LEU A 71 14.74 -4.33 -2.14
N ILE A 72 15.91 -3.88 -2.58
CA ILE A 72 16.62 -4.43 -3.75
C ILE A 72 17.54 -5.56 -3.29
#